data_AF-A0A1V6Q9N1-F1
#
_entry.id   AF-A0A1V6Q9N1-F1
#
_cell.length_a   1.000
_cell.length_b   1.000
_cell.length_c   1.000
_cell.angle_alpha   90.00
_cell.angle_beta   90.00
_cell.angle_gamma   90.00
#
_symmetry.space_group_name_H-M   'P 1'
#
loop_
_entity.id
_entity.type
_entity.pdbx_description
1 polymer ?
#
loop_
_entity_poly.entity_id
_entity_poly.type
_entity_poly.pdbx_seq_one_letter_code
_entity_poly.pdbx_strand_id
1 'polypeptide(L)'
;MADGLNQARAMRVAEIINDYRTLLLHISQQRMEVCQAEYNEEGYVVLRESLASAQNLASANYQPCPVTGQGNVETEKAELRRVIVDSSARRFQAHKIYLRAAAARRWAIARTNIQRAQRTPAEKTTALKGATTALHQDLNGITDHHVVSDLRAADMRAGHWLDDDPSLEVIRRWIAGR
;
A
#
# COMPACT_ATOMS: atom_id res chain seq x y z
N MET A 1 -28.62 -13.56 16.15
CA MET A 1 -28.53 -14.91 15.54
C MET A 1 -27.48 -14.79 14.48
N ALA A 2 -26.45 -15.64 14.54
CA ALA A 2 -25.35 -15.58 13.61
C ALA A 2 -25.89 -15.77 12.19
N ASP A 3 -25.52 -14.86 11.30
CA ASP A 3 -25.98 -14.79 9.92
C ASP A 3 -25.44 -15.93 9.02
N GLY A 4 -24.68 -16.87 9.60
CA GLY A 4 -24.05 -17.97 8.86
C GLY A 4 -22.85 -17.56 8.01
N LEU A 5 -22.42 -16.29 8.06
CA LEU A 5 -21.39 -15.75 7.17
C LEU A 5 -19.97 -15.77 7.75
N ASN A 6 -19.75 -16.37 8.93
CA ASN A 6 -18.42 -16.41 9.55
C ASN A 6 -17.38 -17.11 8.67
N GLN A 7 -17.77 -18.16 7.93
CA GLN A 7 -16.86 -18.80 6.97
C GLN A 7 -16.45 -17.84 5.84
N ALA A 8 -17.39 -17.04 5.31
CA ALA A 8 -17.09 -16.03 4.29
C ALA A 8 -16.17 -14.93 4.84
N ARG A 9 -16.40 -14.49 6.09
CA ARG A 9 -15.51 -13.53 6.77
C ARG A 9 -14.11 -14.08 6.99
N ALA A 10 -13.98 -15.33 7.43
CA ALA A 10 -12.69 -15.97 7.64
C ALA A 10 -11.90 -16.09 6.31
N MET A 11 -12.58 -16.45 5.23
CA MET A 11 -12.00 -16.43 3.87
C MET A 11 -11.56 -15.02 3.49
N ARG A 12 -12.41 -14.01 3.73
CA ARG A 12 -12.08 -12.61 3.40
C ARG A 12 -10.86 -12.10 4.17
N VAL A 13 -10.73 -12.46 5.44
CA VAL A 13 -9.51 -12.18 6.23
C VAL A 13 -8.27 -12.77 5.57
N ALA A 14 -8.33 -14.05 5.15
CA ALA A 14 -7.20 -14.72 4.51
C ALA A 14 -6.79 -14.04 3.19
N GLU A 15 -7.76 -13.64 2.37
CA GLU A 15 -7.53 -12.91 1.12
C GLU A 15 -6.82 -11.57 1.34
N ILE A 16 -7.32 -10.76 2.27
CA ILE A 16 -6.74 -9.43 2.58
C ILE A 16 -5.31 -9.58 3.13
N ILE A 17 -5.09 -10.54 4.03
CA ILE A 17 -3.76 -10.80 4.61
C ILE A 17 -2.78 -11.29 3.54
N ASN A 18 -3.23 -12.14 2.61
CA ASN A 18 -2.40 -12.63 1.51
C ASN A 18 -1.98 -11.49 0.57
N ASP A 19 -2.92 -10.62 0.21
CA ASP A 19 -2.64 -9.46 -0.64
C ASP A 19 -1.69 -8.47 0.06
N TYR A 20 -1.92 -8.20 1.35
CA TYR A 20 -1.00 -7.39 2.17
C TYR A 20 0.43 -7.94 2.17
N ARG A 21 0.61 -9.26 2.37
CA ARG A 21 1.94 -9.89 2.33
C ARG A 21 2.59 -9.78 0.94
N THR A 22 1.79 -9.97 -0.11
CA THR A 22 2.25 -9.82 -1.50
C THR A 22 2.72 -8.39 -1.77
N LEU A 23 1.99 -7.38 -1.30
CA LEU A 23 2.40 -5.97 -1.39
C LEU A 23 3.73 -5.70 -0.67
N LEU A 24 3.91 -6.20 0.56
CA LEU A 24 5.17 -6.05 1.29
C LEU A 24 6.35 -6.69 0.53
N LEU A 25 6.14 -7.88 -0.05
CA LEU A 25 7.14 -8.54 -0.88
C LEU A 25 7.49 -7.66 -2.09
N HIS A 26 6.51 -7.18 -2.84
CA HIS A 26 6.74 -6.31 -4.00
C HIS A 26 7.44 -5.00 -3.64
N ILE A 27 7.12 -4.39 -2.49
CA ILE A 27 7.81 -3.18 -2.00
C ILE A 27 9.28 -3.50 -1.74
N SER A 28 9.59 -4.63 -1.09
CA SER A 28 10.97 -5.01 -0.78
C SER A 28 11.84 -5.16 -2.04
N GLN A 29 11.24 -5.60 -3.16
CA GLN A 29 11.87 -5.74 -4.46
C GLN A 29 12.09 -4.41 -5.20
N GLN A 30 11.53 -3.28 -4.73
CA GLN A 30 11.76 -1.97 -5.35
C GLN A 30 13.12 -1.36 -4.98
N ARG A 31 13.90 -1.98 -4.08
CA ARG A 31 15.22 -1.47 -3.66
C ARG A 31 16.14 -1.26 -4.85
N MET A 32 16.89 -0.15 -4.80
CA MET A 32 17.91 0.20 -5.77
C MET A 32 19.18 0.64 -5.04
N GLU A 33 20.33 0.31 -5.62
CA GLU A 33 21.60 0.86 -5.18
C GLU A 33 21.71 2.31 -5.67
N VAL A 34 22.03 3.22 -4.74
CA VAL A 34 22.12 4.66 -5.01
C VAL A 34 23.53 5.13 -4.64
N CYS A 35 24.21 5.78 -5.57
CA CYS A 35 25.52 6.35 -5.30
C CYS A 35 25.40 7.55 -4.35
N GLN A 36 26.45 7.84 -3.58
CA GLN A 36 26.42 8.92 -2.59
C GLN A 36 26.10 10.30 -3.21
N ALA A 37 26.56 10.55 -4.43
CA ALA A 37 26.33 11.81 -5.13
C ALA A 37 24.85 12.06 -5.47
N GLU A 38 24.06 11.00 -5.65
CA GLU A 38 22.64 11.10 -6.02
C GLU A 38 21.68 10.82 -4.86
N TYR A 39 22.21 10.58 -3.66
CA TYR A 39 21.44 10.15 -2.50
C TYR A 39 20.26 11.08 -2.13
N ASN A 40 20.43 12.37 -2.42
CA ASN A 40 19.47 13.44 -2.11
C ASN A 40 18.55 13.78 -3.28
N GLU A 41 18.68 13.10 -4.42
CA GLU A 41 17.75 13.30 -5.52
C GLU A 41 16.36 12.80 -5.12
N GLU A 42 15.35 13.57 -5.49
CA GLU A 42 13.99 13.46 -4.97
C GLU A 42 13.40 12.05 -5.09
N GLY A 43 13.50 11.40 -6.25
CA GLY A 43 12.96 10.06 -6.42
C GLY A 43 13.64 9.01 -5.54
N TYR A 44 14.94 9.16 -5.25
CA TYR A 44 15.62 8.26 -4.32
C TYR A 44 15.23 8.52 -2.86
N VAL A 45 14.94 9.78 -2.50
CA VAL A 45 14.36 10.13 -1.19
C VAL A 45 12.99 9.45 -1.04
N VAL A 46 12.09 9.62 -2.01
CA VAL A 46 10.75 9.00 -1.99
C VAL A 46 10.83 7.48 -1.91
N LEU A 47 11.74 6.86 -2.65
CA LEU A 47 11.95 5.40 -2.59
C LEU A 47 12.35 4.95 -1.19
N ARG A 48 13.32 5.62 -0.57
CA ARG A 48 13.82 5.30 0.76
C ARG A 48 12.76 5.50 1.84
N GLU A 49 12.02 6.62 1.79
CA GLU A 49 10.89 6.87 2.67
C GLU A 49 9.80 5.80 2.54
N SER A 50 9.52 5.35 1.32
CA SER A 50 8.54 4.29 1.06
C SER A 50 8.99 2.97 1.68
N LEU A 51 10.26 2.60 1.53
CA LEU A 51 10.83 1.40 2.15
C LEU A 51 10.82 1.47 3.68
N ALA A 52 11.18 2.60 4.27
CA ALA A 52 11.11 2.82 5.71
C ALA A 52 9.66 2.74 6.23
N SER A 53 8.71 3.34 5.50
CA SER A 53 7.29 3.27 5.82
C SER A 53 6.76 1.84 5.79
N ALA A 54 7.19 1.02 4.81
CA ALA A 54 6.82 -0.39 4.74
C ALA A 54 7.39 -1.19 5.92
N GLN A 55 8.63 -0.91 6.34
CA GLN A 55 9.24 -1.55 7.51
C GLN A 55 8.46 -1.20 8.79
N ASN A 56 8.10 0.07 8.98
CA ASN A 56 7.27 0.52 10.11
C ASN A 56 5.88 -0.13 10.10
N LEU A 57 5.25 -0.24 8.93
CA LEU A 57 3.95 -0.89 8.79
C LEU A 57 4.02 -2.38 9.11
N ALA A 58 5.09 -3.06 8.68
CA ALA A 58 5.32 -4.48 8.94
C ALA A 58 5.64 -4.78 10.41
N SER A 59 6.32 -3.87 11.12
CA SER A 59 6.64 -4.02 12.54
C SER A 59 5.50 -3.60 13.48
N ALA A 60 4.47 -2.91 12.97
CA ALA A 60 3.33 -2.49 13.78
C ALA A 60 2.52 -3.69 14.30
N ASN A 61 2.49 -3.89 15.62
CA ASN A 61 1.73 -4.97 16.25
C ASN A 61 0.22 -4.84 16.03
N TYR A 62 -0.48 -5.98 15.99
CA TYR A 62 -1.94 -6.00 16.13
C TYR A 62 -2.28 -5.79 17.60
N GLN A 63 -3.07 -4.77 17.91
CA GLN A 63 -3.55 -4.50 19.26
C GLN A 63 -5.06 -4.81 19.35
N PRO A 64 -5.43 -6.05 19.67
CA PRO A 64 -6.81 -6.36 19.98
C PRO A 64 -7.18 -5.76 21.35
N CYS A 65 -8.29 -5.02 21.40
CA CYS A 65 -9.07 -4.83 22.62
C CYS A 65 -9.83 -6.12 22.85
N PRO A 66 -9.73 -6.77 24.00
CA PRO A 66 -10.44 -8.02 24.23
C PRO A 66 -11.95 -7.83 24.05
N VAL A 67 -12.58 -8.62 23.18
CA VAL A 67 -14.04 -8.72 23.15
C VAL A 67 -14.46 -9.46 24.42
N THR A 68 -15.18 -8.77 25.30
CA THR A 68 -15.71 -9.35 26.52
C THR A 68 -16.90 -10.25 26.17
N GLY A 69 -16.70 -11.57 26.15
CA GLY A 69 -17.78 -12.54 25.93
C GLY A 69 -17.28 -13.95 25.69
N GLN A 70 -17.91 -14.94 26.34
CA GLN A 70 -17.61 -16.36 26.12
C GLN A 70 -17.79 -16.73 24.64
N GLY A 71 -16.91 -17.60 24.13
CA GLY A 71 -16.75 -17.95 22.71
C GLY A 71 -18.00 -18.53 22.03
N ASN A 72 -18.96 -17.66 21.74
CA ASN A 72 -20.13 -17.91 20.93
C ASN A 72 -19.93 -17.34 19.51
N VAL A 73 -20.83 -17.72 18.60
CA VAL A 73 -20.73 -17.37 17.17
C VAL A 73 -20.81 -15.85 16.91
N GLU A 74 -21.45 -15.09 17.81
CA GLU A 74 -21.53 -13.63 17.71
C GLU A 74 -20.22 -12.96 18.13
N THR A 75 -19.55 -13.48 19.16
CA THR A 75 -18.18 -13.07 19.55
C THR A 75 -17.21 -13.33 18.39
N GLU A 76 -17.28 -14.50 17.76
CA GLU A 76 -16.46 -14.83 16.59
C GLU A 76 -16.73 -13.87 15.42
N LYS A 77 -18.00 -13.59 15.12
CA LYS A 77 -18.38 -12.61 14.10
C LYS A 77 -17.78 -11.23 14.38
N ALA A 78 -17.83 -10.76 15.62
CA ALA A 78 -17.29 -9.47 16.02
C ALA A 78 -15.77 -9.41 15.86
N GLU A 79 -15.07 -10.48 16.26
CA GLU A 79 -13.61 -10.59 16.07
C GLU A 79 -13.24 -10.61 14.59
N LEU A 80 -13.92 -11.41 13.76
CA LEU A 80 -13.64 -11.47 12.33
C LEU A 80 -13.84 -10.12 11.64
N ARG A 81 -14.93 -9.40 11.94
CA ARG A 81 -15.16 -8.04 11.41
C ARG A 81 -14.05 -7.08 11.82
N ARG A 82 -13.58 -7.17 13.05
CA ARG A 82 -12.47 -6.34 13.52
C ARG A 82 -11.17 -6.65 12.78
N VAL A 83 -10.86 -7.93 12.58
CA VAL A 83 -9.68 -8.34 11.82
C VAL A 83 -9.79 -7.90 10.36
N ILE A 84 -10.98 -7.93 9.74
CA ILE A 84 -11.22 -7.37 8.40
C ILE A 84 -10.87 -5.87 8.38
N VAL A 85 -11.31 -5.09 9.36
CA VAL A 85 -10.98 -3.66 9.45
C VAL A 85 -9.46 -3.44 9.59
N ASP A 86 -8.81 -4.15 10.51
CA ASP A 86 -7.36 -4.01 10.73
C ASP A 86 -6.54 -4.37 9.50
N SER A 87 -6.82 -5.54 8.92
CA SER A 87 -6.13 -6.06 7.75
C SER A 87 -6.38 -5.18 6.53
N SER A 88 -7.61 -4.67 6.33
CA SER A 88 -7.93 -3.74 5.25
C SER A 88 -7.17 -2.43 5.39
N ALA A 89 -7.04 -1.89 6.61
CA ALA A 89 -6.29 -0.67 6.85
C ALA A 89 -4.78 -0.85 6.60
N ARG A 90 -4.22 -2.02 6.94
CA ARG A 90 -2.82 -2.36 6.63
C ARG A 90 -2.60 -2.54 5.14
N ARG A 91 -3.49 -3.28 4.46
CA ARG A 91 -3.47 -3.46 3.00
C ARG A 91 -3.55 -2.12 2.28
N PHE A 92 -4.45 -1.24 2.71
CA PHE A 92 -4.59 0.11 2.17
C PHE A 92 -3.28 0.92 2.28
N GLN A 93 -2.66 0.94 3.46
CA GLN A 93 -1.38 1.63 3.67
C GLN A 93 -0.27 1.00 2.82
N ALA A 94 -0.19 -0.33 2.76
CA ALA A 94 0.80 -1.04 1.95
C ALA A 94 0.65 -0.73 0.47
N HIS A 95 -0.59 -0.69 -0.06
CA HIS A 95 -0.84 -0.36 -1.46
C HIS A 95 -0.40 1.07 -1.79
N LYS A 96 -0.70 2.02 -0.91
CA LYS A 96 -0.24 3.41 -1.05
C LYS A 96 1.29 3.51 -1.07
N ILE A 97 1.96 2.78 -0.18
CA ILE A 97 3.43 2.72 -0.13
C ILE A 97 3.99 2.07 -1.40
N TYR A 98 3.36 0.99 -1.88
CA TYR A 98 3.74 0.31 -3.11
C TYR A 98 3.67 1.24 -4.32
N LEU A 99 2.57 1.99 -4.49
CA LEU A 99 2.43 2.94 -5.60
C LEU A 99 3.51 4.03 -5.57
N ARG A 100 3.82 4.56 -4.37
CA ARG A 100 4.90 5.55 -4.19
C ARG A 100 6.27 4.97 -4.55
N ALA A 101 6.59 3.76 -4.05
CA ALA A 101 7.84 3.08 -4.36
C ALA A 101 7.97 2.76 -5.86
N ALA A 102 6.88 2.33 -6.50
CA ALA A 102 6.86 2.04 -7.93
C ALA A 102 7.07 3.29 -8.78
N ALA A 103 6.44 4.43 -8.44
CA ALA A 103 6.65 5.71 -9.12
C ALA A 103 8.11 6.17 -9.00
N ALA A 104 8.66 6.14 -7.78
CA ALA A 104 10.05 6.48 -7.51
C ALA A 104 11.04 5.57 -8.28
N ARG A 105 10.77 4.27 -8.34
CA ARG A 105 11.59 3.31 -9.12
C ARG A 105 11.52 3.60 -10.62
N ARG A 106 10.34 3.89 -11.17
CA ARG A 106 10.21 4.30 -12.59
C ARG A 106 11.04 5.55 -12.88
N TRP A 107 10.97 6.55 -12.01
CA TRP A 107 11.79 7.76 -12.12
C TRP A 107 13.29 7.43 -12.10
N ALA A 108 13.76 6.58 -11.18
CA ALA A 108 15.17 6.21 -11.06
C ALA A 108 15.69 5.48 -12.31
N ILE A 109 14.89 4.56 -12.85
CA ILE A 109 15.19 3.87 -14.12
C ILE A 109 15.25 4.90 -15.27
N ALA A 110 14.27 5.80 -15.37
CA ALA A 110 14.24 6.83 -16.40
C ALA A 110 15.48 7.74 -16.34
N ARG A 111 15.84 8.22 -15.14
CA ARG A 111 17.05 9.01 -14.90
C ARG A 111 18.31 8.29 -15.36
N THR A 112 18.48 7.04 -14.95
CA THR A 112 19.63 6.21 -15.33
C THR A 112 19.75 6.10 -16.85
N ASN A 113 18.63 5.88 -17.54
CA ASN A 113 18.59 5.80 -19.00
C ASN A 113 18.93 7.14 -19.67
N ILE A 114 18.44 8.26 -19.13
CA ILE A 114 18.76 9.61 -19.64
C ILE A 114 20.25 9.92 -19.49
N GLN A 115 20.86 9.54 -18.37
CA GLN A 115 22.29 9.75 -18.14
C GLN A 115 23.15 8.96 -19.13
N ARG A 116 22.79 7.70 -19.40
CA ARG A 116 23.48 6.82 -20.36
C ARG A 116 23.27 7.22 -21.82
N ALA A 117 22.16 7.89 -22.15
CA ALA A 117 21.86 8.29 -23.52
C ALA A 117 22.93 9.24 -24.09
N GLN A 118 23.27 9.06 -25.37
CA GLN A 118 24.08 10.01 -26.12
C GLN A 118 23.21 11.20 -26.51
N ARG A 119 23.24 12.25 -25.69
CA ARG A 119 22.47 13.49 -25.84
C ARG A 119 23.33 14.66 -25.37
N THR A 120 23.07 15.85 -25.89
CA THR A 120 23.70 17.08 -25.42
C THR A 120 23.33 17.35 -23.96
N PRO A 121 24.15 18.10 -23.19
CA PRO A 121 23.83 18.45 -21.81
C PRO A 121 22.46 19.12 -21.66
N ALA A 122 22.10 20.02 -22.59
CA ALA A 122 20.82 20.71 -22.57
C ALA A 122 19.62 19.76 -22.75
N GLU A 123 19.73 18.79 -23.66
CA GLU A 123 18.69 17.76 -23.86
C GLU A 123 18.54 16.84 -22.65
N LYS A 124 19.65 16.48 -21.99
CA LYS A 124 19.62 15.69 -20.74
C LYS A 124 18.92 16.46 -19.63
N THR A 125 19.25 17.74 -19.44
CA THR A 125 18.58 18.59 -18.44
C THR A 125 17.08 18.67 -18.68
N THR A 126 16.65 18.86 -19.92
CA THR A 126 15.22 18.90 -20.27
C THR A 126 14.53 17.55 -20.01
N ALA A 127 15.16 16.44 -20.39
CA ALA A 127 14.62 15.10 -20.14
C ALA A 127 14.52 14.76 -18.65
N LEU A 128 15.51 15.16 -17.84
CA LEU A 128 15.50 14.97 -16.38
C LEU A 128 14.36 15.77 -15.73
N LYS A 129 14.16 17.02 -16.15
CA LYS A 129 13.00 17.82 -15.70
C LYS A 129 11.68 17.11 -16.04
N GLY A 130 11.55 16.59 -17.25
CA GLY A 130 10.37 15.82 -17.66
C GLY A 130 10.13 14.58 -16.79
N ALA A 131 11.19 13.83 -16.47
CA ALA A 131 11.09 12.68 -15.57
C ALA A 131 10.62 13.08 -14.16
N THR A 132 11.15 14.16 -13.60
CA THR A 132 10.72 14.69 -12.30
C THR A 132 9.27 15.18 -12.32
N THR A 133 8.84 15.89 -13.38
CA THR A 133 7.43 16.26 -13.53
C THR A 133 6.51 15.03 -13.57
N ALA A 134 6.90 13.97 -14.27
CA ALA A 134 6.14 12.73 -14.31
C ALA A 134 6.07 12.05 -12.92
N LEU A 135 7.16 12.08 -12.14
CA LEU A 135 7.16 11.61 -10.76
C LEU A 135 6.15 12.40 -9.90
N HIS A 136 6.13 13.71 -10.01
CA HIS A 136 5.16 14.54 -9.27
C HIS A 136 3.72 14.24 -9.67
N GLN A 137 3.46 14.05 -10.97
CA GLN A 137 2.13 13.67 -11.45
C GLN A 137 1.70 12.31 -10.90
N ASP A 138 2.59 11.31 -10.94
CA ASP A 138 2.34 9.99 -10.35
C ASP A 138 2.02 10.12 -8.85
N LEU A 139 2.84 10.85 -8.09
CA LEU A 139 2.66 11.02 -6.65
C LEU A 139 1.36 11.76 -6.29
N ASN A 140 1.02 12.80 -7.05
CA ASN A 140 -0.23 13.55 -6.86
C ASN A 140 -1.47 12.72 -7.20
N GLY A 141 -1.35 11.75 -8.12
CA GLY A 141 -2.41 10.80 -8.45
C GLY A 141 -2.72 9.79 -7.35
N ILE A 142 -1.78 9.56 -6.42
CA ILE A 142 -1.94 8.60 -5.31
C ILE A 142 -2.79 9.21 -4.20
N THR A 143 -4.10 9.26 -4.43
CA THR A 143 -5.10 9.68 -3.44
C THR A 143 -5.70 8.50 -2.71
N ASP A 144 -6.23 8.72 -1.50
CA ASP A 144 -6.89 7.65 -0.74
C ASP A 144 -8.09 7.05 -1.48
N HIS A 145 -8.86 7.89 -2.20
CA HIS A 145 -9.97 7.43 -3.02
C HIS A 145 -9.50 6.56 -4.18
N HIS A 146 -8.41 6.95 -4.86
CA HIS A 146 -7.83 6.13 -5.92
C HIS A 146 -7.40 4.75 -5.39
N VAL A 147 -6.70 4.71 -4.26
CA VAL A 147 -6.22 3.47 -3.63
C VAL A 147 -7.38 2.55 -3.23
N VAL A 148 -8.42 3.07 -2.57
CA VAL A 148 -9.59 2.25 -2.19
C VAL A 148 -10.36 1.77 -3.42
N SER A 149 -10.52 2.63 -4.43
CA SER A 149 -11.20 2.25 -5.67
C SER A 149 -10.46 1.15 -6.41
N ASP A 150 -9.14 1.23 -6.49
CA ASP A 150 -8.30 0.23 -7.17
C ASP A 150 -8.35 -1.12 -6.46
N LEU A 151 -8.16 -1.13 -5.14
CA LEU A 151 -8.27 -2.35 -4.32
C LEU A 151 -9.66 -2.99 -4.44
N ARG A 152 -10.73 -2.19 -4.32
CA ARG A 152 -12.11 -2.69 -4.43
C ARG A 152 -12.40 -3.25 -5.82
N ALA A 153 -11.91 -2.59 -6.87
CA ALA A 153 -12.05 -3.08 -8.24
C ALA A 153 -11.28 -4.40 -8.44
N ALA A 154 -10.09 -4.55 -7.86
CA ALA A 154 -9.34 -5.80 -7.87
C ALA A 154 -10.09 -6.93 -7.17
N ASP A 155 -10.63 -6.66 -5.97
CA ASP A 155 -11.40 -7.63 -5.21
C ASP A 155 -12.67 -8.08 -5.95
N MET A 156 -13.38 -7.14 -6.59
CA MET A 156 -14.56 -7.45 -7.41
C MET A 156 -14.20 -8.32 -8.62
N ARG A 157 -13.09 -8.02 -9.31
CA ARG A 157 -12.61 -8.86 -10.43
C ARG A 157 -12.22 -10.27 -9.99
N ALA A 158 -11.71 -10.42 -8.78
CA ALA A 158 -11.35 -11.70 -8.19
C ALA A 158 -12.56 -12.48 -7.64
N GLY A 159 -13.75 -11.87 -7.58
CA GLY A 159 -14.96 -12.52 -7.08
C GLY A 159 -15.00 -12.70 -5.56
N HIS A 160 -14.25 -11.88 -4.81
CA HIS A 160 -14.22 -11.94 -3.35
C HIS A 160 -15.54 -11.49 -2.73
N TRP A 161 -15.84 -11.96 -1.52
CA TRP A 161 -16.98 -11.52 -0.73
C TRP A 161 -16.66 -10.22 0.02
N LEU A 162 -17.46 -9.17 -0.16
CA LEU A 162 -17.10 -7.79 0.26
C LEU A 162 -18.10 -7.13 1.21
N ASP A 163 -19.13 -7.83 1.69
CA ASP A 163 -20.25 -7.18 2.40
C ASP A 163 -19.81 -6.49 3.70
N ASP A 164 -18.78 -7.01 4.37
CA ASP A 164 -18.23 -6.44 5.61
C ASP A 164 -16.92 -5.65 5.39
N ASP A 165 -16.53 -5.37 4.13
CA ASP A 165 -15.36 -4.55 3.85
C ASP A 165 -15.56 -3.11 4.34
N PRO A 166 -14.58 -2.51 5.02
CA PRO A 166 -14.73 -1.18 5.59
C PRO A 166 -14.77 -0.08 4.52
N SER A 167 -15.52 0.98 4.80
CA SER A 167 -15.45 2.21 4.02
C SER A 167 -14.10 2.92 4.20
N LEU A 168 -13.77 3.84 3.29
CA LEU A 168 -12.58 4.69 3.43
C LEU A 168 -12.56 5.47 4.75
N GLU A 169 -13.72 5.94 5.22
CA GLU A 169 -13.82 6.66 6.49
C GLU A 169 -13.47 5.75 7.68
N VAL A 170 -13.95 4.51 7.68
CA VAL A 170 -13.61 3.53 8.72
C VAL A 170 -12.12 3.21 8.70
N ILE A 171 -11.53 3.02 7.51
CA ILE A 171 -10.10 2.81 7.34
C ILE A 171 -9.31 4.00 7.92
N ARG A 172 -9.64 5.24 7.53
CA ARG A 172 -8.97 6.45 8.01
C ARG A 172 -9.04 6.59 9.52
N ARG A 173 -10.22 6.39 10.11
CA ARG A 173 -10.42 6.45 11.56
C ARG A 173 -9.59 5.38 12.27
N TRP A 174 -9.53 4.17 11.72
CA TRP A 174 -8.71 3.09 12.28
C TRP A 174 -7.22 3.42 12.25
N ILE A 175 -6.74 4.06 11.18
CA ILE A 175 -5.34 4.48 11.05
C ILE A 175 -5.01 5.61 12.04
N ALA A 176 -5.90 6.60 12.17
CA ALA A 176 -5.69 7.75 13.06
C ALA A 176 -5.77 7.40 14.56
N GLY A 177 -6.45 6.30 14.91
CA GLY A 177 -6.59 5.83 16.29
C GLY A 177 -5.47 4.91 16.78
N ARG A 178 -4.41 4.71 16.00
CA ARG A 178 -3.22 3.92 16.39
C ARG A 178 -2.07 4.78 16.87
#